data_AF-A0A523IJK6-F1
#
_entry.id   AF-A0A523IJK6-F1
#
_cell.length_a   1.000
_cell.length_b   1.000
_cell.length_c   1.000
_cell.angle_alpha   90.00
_cell.angle_beta   90.00
_cell.angle_gamma   90.00
#
_symmetry.space_group_name_H-M   'P 1'
#
loop_
_entity.id
_entity.type
_entity.pdbx_description
1 polymer ?
#
loop_
_entity_poly.entity_id
_entity_poly.type
_entity_poly.pdbx_seq_one_letter_code
_entity_poly.pdbx_strand_id
1 'polypeptide(L)'
;MARTEVRSGQIRDLDVLIDDLRDFGPLAASGLNLTVKAGRIRDDNVITNASSQNVVLTNNTTNFVEITSVGVASTNTSGFTSGRIPIAEVVTSGGSISSVTDKRVWINTGTSDTPVAAPASFGRLFLTMGG
;
A
#
# COMPACT_ATOMS: atom_id res chain seq x y z
N MET A 1 -32.72 18.97 -2.26
CA MET A 1 -31.47 18.22 -2.11
C MET A 1 -31.82 16.74 -2.16
N ALA A 2 -31.38 16.01 -3.19
CA ALA A 2 -31.70 14.59 -3.30
C ALA A 2 -30.89 13.82 -2.25
N ARG A 3 -31.59 13.13 -1.35
CA ARG A 3 -30.97 12.22 -0.38
C ARG A 3 -30.61 10.94 -1.11
N THR A 4 -29.32 10.60 -1.16
CA THR A 4 -28.90 9.27 -1.62
C THR A 4 -29.32 8.26 -0.56
N GLU A 5 -30.37 7.51 -0.85
CA GLU A 5 -30.87 6.47 0.04
C GLU A 5 -30.19 5.14 -0.28
N VAL A 6 -29.48 4.60 0.69
CA VAL A 6 -28.98 3.22 0.64
C VAL A 6 -30.16 2.31 0.92
N ARG A 7 -30.60 1.54 -0.08
CA ARG A 7 -31.72 0.60 0.08
C ARG A 7 -31.25 -0.65 0.82
N SER A 8 -32.11 -1.28 1.61
CA SER A 8 -31.77 -2.50 2.36
C SER A 8 -31.28 -3.67 1.48
N GLY A 9 -31.68 -3.71 0.21
CA GLY A 9 -31.15 -4.66 -0.78
C GLY A 9 -29.72 -4.37 -1.26
N GLN A 10 -29.17 -3.19 -1.00
CA GLN A 10 -27.77 -2.87 -1.27
C GLN A 10 -26.85 -3.22 -0.09
N ILE A 11 -27.44 -3.66 1.04
CA ILE A 11 -26.77 -4.18 2.23
C ILE A 11 -27.09 -5.67 2.29
N ARG A 12 -26.56 -6.44 1.34
CA ARG A 12 -26.76 -7.88 1.28
C ARG A 12 -25.40 -8.54 1.24
N ASP A 13 -25.23 -9.48 2.17
CA ASP A 13 -23.96 -10.00 2.67
C ASP A 13 -23.21 -9.02 3.57
N LEU A 14 -22.44 -9.59 4.50
CA LEU A 14 -21.78 -8.95 5.64
C LEU A 14 -20.78 -7.84 5.27
N ASP A 15 -20.74 -7.47 4.00
CA ASP A 15 -19.87 -6.47 3.43
C ASP A 15 -20.74 -5.31 2.96
N VAL A 16 -20.69 -4.18 3.68
CA VAL A 16 -20.64 -2.92 2.93
C VAL A 16 -19.49 -3.13 1.97
N LEU A 17 -19.75 -3.18 0.67
CA LEU A 17 -18.71 -3.36 -0.34
C LEU A 17 -17.86 -2.08 -0.35
N ILE A 18 -16.99 -1.94 0.65
CA ILE A 18 -15.90 -0.98 0.70
C ILE A 18 -14.93 -1.24 -0.47
N ASP A 19 -15.06 -2.39 -1.16
CA ASP A 19 -14.36 -2.80 -2.39
C ASP A 19 -14.65 -1.90 -3.62
N ASP A 20 -15.63 -0.98 -3.52
CA ASP A 20 -15.68 0.20 -4.41
C ASP A 20 -14.70 1.32 -3.98
N LEU A 21 -13.71 1.04 -3.12
CA LEU A 21 -12.45 1.79 -3.10
C LEU A 21 -11.73 1.53 -4.43
N ARG A 22 -12.24 2.19 -5.48
CA ARG A 22 -11.73 2.10 -6.85
C ARG A 22 -10.30 2.63 -6.98
N ASP A 23 -9.86 3.39 -5.99
CA ASP A 23 -8.56 4.02 -5.94
C ASP A 23 -7.45 2.96 -5.98
N PHE A 24 -6.63 3.02 -7.02
CA PHE A 24 -5.49 2.13 -7.24
C PHE A 24 -5.80 0.64 -7.44
N GLY A 25 -7.05 0.29 -7.74
CA GLY A 25 -7.41 -1.10 -8.03
C GLY A 25 -6.56 -1.70 -9.16
N PRO A 26 -5.90 -2.85 -8.95
CA PRO A 26 -5.14 -3.53 -9.99
C PRO A 26 -6.09 -4.19 -10.99
N LEU A 27 -5.85 -3.99 -12.28
CA LEU A 27 -6.61 -4.59 -13.37
C LEU A 27 -5.65 -5.21 -14.39
N ALA A 28 -5.72 -6.52 -14.57
CA ALA A 28 -4.98 -7.20 -15.62
C ALA A 28 -5.42 -6.69 -17.00
N ALA A 29 -4.46 -6.18 -17.78
CA ALA A 29 -4.67 -5.90 -19.20
C ALA A 29 -4.16 -7.09 -20.04
N SER A 30 -4.03 -6.90 -21.36
CA SER A 30 -3.46 -7.92 -22.23
C SER A 30 -1.96 -8.10 -22.01
N GLY A 31 -1.48 -9.34 -22.15
CA GLY A 31 -0.07 -9.69 -22.03
C GLY A 31 0.50 -9.48 -20.61
N LEU A 32 1.66 -8.84 -20.53
CA LEU A 32 2.39 -8.57 -19.28
C LEU A 32 2.18 -7.14 -18.79
N ASN A 33 0.97 -6.60 -18.93
CA ASN A 33 0.66 -5.23 -18.53
C ASN A 33 -0.43 -5.23 -17.45
N LEU A 34 -0.12 -4.65 -16.29
CA LEU A 34 -1.10 -4.38 -15.24
C LEU A 34 -1.49 -2.91 -15.29
N THR A 35 -2.78 -2.63 -15.35
CA THR A 35 -3.32 -1.28 -15.15
C THR A 35 -3.55 -1.03 -13.66
N VAL A 36 -2.88 -0.03 -13.11
CA VAL A 36 -3.21 0.55 -11.81
C VAL A 36 -4.21 1.67 -12.05
N LYS A 37 -5.42 1.56 -11.49
CA LYS A 37 -6.46 2.59 -11.64
C LYS A 37 -6.03 3.90 -10.98
N ALA A 38 -6.63 5.01 -11.43
CA ALA A 38 -6.48 6.30 -10.77
C ALA A 38 -6.95 6.22 -9.31
N GLY A 39 -6.45 7.11 -8.46
CA GLY A 39 -6.83 7.15 -7.05
C GLY A 39 -6.22 8.33 -6.30
N ARG A 40 -6.51 8.43 -5.01
CA ARG A 40 -5.94 9.46 -4.13
C ARG A 40 -5.04 8.88 -3.06
N ILE A 41 -3.88 9.47 -2.90
CA ILE A 41 -2.91 9.12 -1.86
C ILE A 41 -2.92 10.20 -0.81
N ARG A 42 -3.02 9.80 0.46
CA ARG A 42 -2.73 10.69 1.58
C ARG A 42 -1.32 10.41 2.06
N ASP A 43 -0.49 11.44 2.04
CA ASP A 43 0.83 11.46 2.65
C ASP A 43 0.85 12.58 3.69
N ASP A 44 0.76 12.20 4.97
CA ASP A 44 0.53 13.11 6.09
C ASP A 44 -0.65 14.08 5.84
N ASN A 45 -0.37 15.38 5.68
CA ASN A 45 -1.35 16.43 5.43
C ASN A 45 -1.54 16.76 3.93
N VAL A 46 -0.86 16.03 3.03
CA VAL A 46 -0.94 16.22 1.58
C VAL A 46 -1.82 15.14 0.95
N ILE A 47 -2.74 15.56 0.08
CA ILE A 47 -3.55 14.67 -0.76
C ILE A 47 -3.09 14.82 -2.20
N THR A 48 -2.61 13.72 -2.79
CA THR A 48 -2.16 13.65 -4.17
C THR A 48 -3.13 12.83 -5.00
N ASN A 49 -3.59 13.39 -6.12
CA ASN A 49 -4.35 12.64 -7.12
C ASN A 49 -3.37 11.99 -8.09
N ALA A 50 -3.47 10.69 -8.27
CA ALA A 50 -2.68 9.95 -9.24
C ALA A 50 -3.56 9.47 -10.39
N SER A 51 -3.11 9.68 -11.63
CA SER A 51 -3.78 9.16 -12.82
C SER A 51 -3.61 7.64 -12.92
N SER A 52 -4.43 6.99 -13.75
CA SER A 52 -4.22 5.58 -14.06
C SER A 52 -2.90 5.38 -14.80
N GLN A 53 -2.21 4.29 -14.50
CA GLN A 53 -0.90 3.97 -15.05
C GLN A 53 -0.81 2.50 -15.43
N ASN A 54 -0.03 2.23 -16.47
CA ASN A 54 0.26 0.89 -16.94
C ASN A 54 1.67 0.49 -16.50
N VAL A 55 1.78 -0.67 -15.87
CA VAL A 55 3.04 -1.22 -15.37
C VAL A 55 3.35 -2.49 -16.15
N VAL A 56 4.51 -2.51 -16.80
CA VAL A 56 5.02 -3.69 -17.51
C VAL A 56 5.62 -4.65 -16.49
N LEU A 57 5.21 -5.91 -16.56
CA LEU A 57 5.63 -6.97 -15.66
C LEU A 57 6.76 -7.78 -16.28
N THR A 58 7.63 -8.31 -15.41
CA THR A 58 8.62 -9.31 -15.80
C THR A 58 7.90 -10.65 -15.97
N ASN A 59 8.18 -11.36 -17.07
CA ASN A 59 7.56 -12.66 -17.36
C ASN A 59 8.07 -13.79 -16.46
N ASN A 60 7.30 -14.86 -16.33
CA ASN A 60 7.66 -16.11 -15.65
C ASN A 60 8.14 -15.92 -14.20
N THR A 61 7.58 -14.93 -13.50
CA THR A 61 7.96 -14.61 -12.13
C THR A 61 6.83 -13.91 -11.39
N THR A 62 7.02 -13.75 -10.08
CA THR A 62 6.18 -12.93 -9.21
C THR A 62 6.67 -11.48 -9.25
N ASN A 63 5.73 -10.58 -9.53
CA ASN A 63 5.93 -9.15 -9.61
C ASN A 63 5.21 -8.46 -8.45
N PHE A 64 5.91 -7.63 -7.70
CA PHE A 64 5.37 -6.80 -6.64
C PHE A 64 5.11 -5.41 -7.23
N VAL A 65 3.84 -5.03 -7.33
CA VAL A 65 3.42 -3.73 -7.87
C VAL A 65 3.10 -2.79 -6.72
N GLU A 66 3.68 -1.60 -6.77
CA GLU A 66 3.66 -0.63 -5.68
C GLU A 66 3.66 0.79 -6.22
N ILE A 67 3.16 1.73 -5.42
CA ILE A 67 3.06 3.15 -5.77
C ILE A 67 3.78 4.02 -4.74
N THR A 68 4.46 5.06 -5.20
CA THR A 68 5.10 6.07 -4.33
C THR A 68 4.05 7.02 -3.75
N SER A 69 4.38 7.76 -2.68
CA SER A 69 3.46 8.75 -2.10
C SER A 69 3.05 9.89 -3.05
N VAL A 70 3.85 10.15 -4.08
CA VAL A 70 3.56 11.10 -5.17
C VAL A 70 2.81 10.48 -6.36
N GLY A 71 2.36 9.23 -6.28
CA GLY A 71 1.50 8.64 -7.30
C GLY A 71 2.20 7.98 -8.50
N VAL A 72 3.45 7.53 -8.36
CA VAL A 72 4.19 6.82 -9.42
C VAL A 72 4.17 5.31 -9.16
N ALA A 73 3.51 4.56 -10.03
CA ALA A 73 3.45 3.11 -9.99
C ALA A 73 4.73 2.48 -10.57
N SER A 74 5.15 1.38 -9.97
CA SER A 74 6.37 0.65 -10.35
C SER A 74 6.23 -0.83 -9.99
N THR A 75 7.12 -1.67 -10.52
CA THR A 75 7.18 -3.08 -10.15
C THR A 75 8.61 -3.57 -9.95
N ASN A 76 8.77 -4.60 -9.12
CA ASN A 76 10.01 -5.32 -8.89
C ASN A 76 9.71 -6.81 -8.62
N THR A 77 10.75 -7.66 -8.53
CA THR A 77 10.59 -9.12 -8.31
C THR A 77 11.21 -9.60 -6.98
N SER A 78 11.56 -8.68 -6.09
CA SER A 78 12.25 -8.98 -4.83
C SER A 78 11.33 -8.88 -3.60
N GLY A 79 10.27 -8.07 -3.66
CA GLY A 79 9.32 -7.84 -2.58
C GLY A 79 8.80 -6.40 -2.55
N PHE A 80 7.85 -6.08 -1.67
CA PHE A 80 7.42 -4.70 -1.48
C PHE A 80 8.53 -3.85 -0.85
N THR A 81 8.76 -2.67 -1.40
CA THR A 81 9.77 -1.72 -0.94
C THR A 81 9.25 -0.95 0.28
N SER A 82 10.05 -0.86 1.33
CA SER A 82 9.71 -0.04 2.51
C SER A 82 9.46 1.43 2.12
N GLY A 83 8.41 2.03 2.68
CA GLY A 83 7.99 3.40 2.36
C GLY A 83 7.19 3.56 1.06
N ARG A 84 6.95 2.47 0.32
CA ARG A 84 5.98 2.46 -0.79
C ARG A 84 4.66 1.83 -0.37
N ILE A 85 3.61 2.13 -1.12
CA ILE A 85 2.27 1.61 -0.87
C ILE A 85 2.08 0.35 -1.74
N PRO A 86 1.91 -0.84 -1.14
CA PRO A 86 1.64 -2.07 -1.89
C PRO A 86 0.32 -1.98 -2.65
N ILE A 87 0.33 -2.38 -3.93
CA ILE A 87 -0.87 -2.49 -4.76
C ILE A 87 -1.24 -3.95 -4.99
N ALA A 88 -0.33 -4.73 -5.55
CA ALA A 88 -0.63 -6.11 -5.92
C ALA A 88 0.62 -7.00 -5.96
N GLU A 89 0.38 -8.28 -5.76
CA GLU A 89 1.32 -9.35 -6.10
C GLU A 89 0.78 -10.07 -7.35
N VAL A 90 1.57 -10.07 -8.42
CA VAL A 90 1.15 -10.56 -9.74
C VAL A 90 2.06 -11.67 -10.21
N VAL A 91 1.49 -12.87 -10.42
CA VAL A 91 2.23 -13.98 -11.02
C VAL A 91 2.04 -13.94 -12.53
N THR A 92 3.12 -14.12 -13.26
CA THR A 92 3.12 -14.18 -14.72
C THR A 92 3.72 -15.49 -15.20
N SER A 93 3.22 -15.99 -16.32
CA SER A 93 3.74 -17.18 -16.99
C SER A 93 3.37 -17.16 -18.47
N GLY A 94 4.28 -17.61 -19.34
CA GLY A 94 4.01 -17.76 -20.76
C GLY A 94 3.66 -16.45 -21.49
N GLY A 95 4.13 -15.31 -21.00
CA GLY A 95 3.85 -13.99 -21.59
C GLY A 95 2.49 -13.40 -21.19
N SER A 96 1.84 -13.95 -20.18
CA SER A 96 0.55 -13.50 -19.67
C SER A 96 0.54 -13.42 -18.14
N ILE A 97 -0.39 -12.62 -17.60
CA ILE A 97 -0.72 -12.60 -16.17
C ILE A 97 -1.51 -13.87 -15.83
N SER A 98 -1.02 -14.67 -14.88
CA SER A 98 -1.71 -15.87 -14.40
C SER A 98 -2.56 -15.61 -13.15
N SER A 99 -2.15 -14.68 -12.30
CA SER A 99 -2.94 -14.27 -11.13
C SER A 99 -2.58 -12.86 -10.68
N VAL A 100 -3.57 -12.16 -10.12
CA VAL A 100 -3.42 -10.85 -9.47
C VAL A 100 -3.98 -11.00 -8.07
N THR A 101 -3.14 -10.82 -7.05
CA THR A 101 -3.56 -10.74 -5.66
C THR A 101 -3.50 -9.30 -5.21
N ASP A 102 -4.64 -8.73 -4.84
CA ASP A 102 -4.67 -7.39 -4.26
C ASP A 102 -3.98 -7.39 -2.89
N LYS A 103 -3.09 -6.43 -2.68
CA LYS A 103 -2.32 -6.27 -1.42
C LYS A 103 -2.51 -4.88 -0.82
N ARG A 104 -3.48 -4.11 -1.32
CA ARG A 104 -3.84 -2.82 -0.73
C ARG A 104 -4.39 -3.06 0.67
N VAL A 105 -3.85 -2.32 1.64
CA VAL A 105 -4.29 -2.40 3.04
C VAL A 105 -4.75 -1.03 3.50
N TRP A 106 -5.89 -0.99 4.19
CA TRP A 106 -6.39 0.22 4.84
C TRP A 106 -5.61 0.55 6.12
N ILE A 107 -5.18 -0.49 6.82
CA ILE A 107 -4.49 -0.38 8.11
C ILE A 107 -2.99 -0.40 7.85
N ASN A 108 -2.33 0.71 8.16
CA ASN A 108 -0.89 0.79 8.23
C ASN A 108 -0.49 0.89 9.70
N THR A 109 0.12 -0.17 10.24
CA THR A 109 0.66 -0.19 11.61
C THR A 109 2.03 0.47 11.66
N GLY A 110 2.24 1.55 10.90
CA GLY A 110 3.52 2.24 10.74
C GLY A 110 4.01 2.73 12.08
N THR A 111 4.70 1.87 12.83
CA THR A 111 5.30 2.22 14.09
C THR A 111 6.53 3.05 13.76
N SER A 112 6.30 4.35 13.58
CA SER A 112 7.25 5.39 13.96
C SER A 112 7.17 5.60 15.47
N ASP A 113 6.99 4.53 16.25
CA ASP A 113 7.20 4.60 17.69
C ASP A 113 8.72 4.62 17.86
N THR A 114 9.31 5.79 17.58
CA THR A 114 10.62 6.12 18.11
C THR A 114 10.42 5.98 19.61
N PRO A 115 10.97 4.96 20.27
CA PRO A 115 10.79 4.84 21.71
C PRO A 115 11.22 6.18 22.29
N VAL A 116 10.38 6.79 23.13
CA VAL A 116 10.85 7.93 23.94
C VAL A 116 12.16 7.46 24.54
N ALA A 117 13.26 8.12 24.17
CA ALA A 117 14.59 7.62 24.49
C ALA A 117 14.61 7.34 26.00
N ALA A 118 14.84 6.07 26.37
CA ALA A 118 15.00 5.74 27.78
C ALA A 118 16.03 6.72 28.35
N PRO A 119 15.75 7.39 29.48
CA PRO A 119 16.65 8.41 29.99
C PRO A 119 18.05 7.80 30.09
N ALA A 120 19.03 8.46 29.48
CA ALA A 120 20.41 8.02 29.51
C ALA A 120 20.76 7.67 30.97
N SER A 121 21.24 6.44 31.15
CA SER A 121 21.69 5.85 32.42
C SER A 121 22.04 6.91 33.46
N PHE A 122 21.32 6.94 34.60
CA PHE A 122 21.70 7.76 35.74
C PHE A 122 23.12 7.36 36.15
N GLY A 123 24.11 8.16 35.76
CA GLY A 123 25.49 7.96 36.15
C GLY A 123 25.57 7.90 37.68
N ARG A 124 25.88 6.73 38.23
CA ARG A 124 26.11 6.57 39.66
C ARG A 124 27.34 7.40 40.01
N LEU A 125 27.15 8.50 40.73
CA LEU A 125 28.24 9.30 41.29
C LEU A 125 28.98 8.46 42.33
N PHE A 126 30.14 7.90 41.96
CA PHE A 126 31.08 7.39 42.95
C PHE A 126 31.83 8.58 43.55
N LEU A 127 31.51 8.93 44.79
CA LEU A 127 32.35 9.82 45.59
C LEU A 127 33.53 8.98 46.09
N THR A 128 34.69 9.10 45.43
CA THR A 128 35.95 8.57 45.98
C THR A 128 36.27 9.37 47.23
N MET A 129 36.15 8.76 48.41
CA MET A 129 36.71 9.32 49.63
C MET A 129 38.23 9.10 49.60
N GLY A 130 38.97 10.15 49.26
CA GLY A 130 40.40 10.23 49.53
C GLY A 130 40.62 10.37 51.03
N GLY A 131 41.61 9.63 51.55
CA GLY A 131 41.88 9.45 52.98
C GLY A 131 42.49 10.65 53.71
#